data_AF-A0A1W0D5L8-F1
#
_entry.id   AF-A0A1W0D5L8-F1
#
_cell.length_a   1.000
_cell.length_b   1.000
_cell.length_c   1.000
_cell.angle_alpha   90.00
_cell.angle_beta   90.00
_cell.angle_gamma   90.00
#
_symmetry.space_group_name_H-M   'P 1'
#
loop_
_entity.id
_entity.type
_entity.pdbx_description
1 polymer ?
#
loop_
_entity_poly.entity_id
_entity_poly.type
_entity_poly.pdbx_seq_one_letter_code
_entity_poly.pdbx_strand_id
1 'polypeptide(L)' 'MEKLSAWRKRFKLTQKQAADLIGTTQSCFSLWETGTRTIPKKLLTKVSKVTGISIRQLLNQVSNNPSE' A
#
# COMPACT_ATOMS: atom_id res chain seq x y z
N MET A 1 -4.26 6.40 2.83
CA MET A 1 -4.63 4.99 2.50
C MET A 1 -5.22 4.28 3.72
N GLU A 2 -6.55 4.31 3.89
CA GLU A 2 -7.21 3.61 5.00
C GLU A 2 -7.16 2.08 4.90
N LYS A 3 -7.13 1.50 3.69
CA LYS A 3 -7.18 0.04 3.49
C LYS A 3 -5.90 -0.68 3.92
N LEU A 4 -4.72 -0.13 3.60
CA LEU A 4 -3.44 -0.71 4.06
C LEU A 4 -3.30 -0.58 5.58
N SER A 5 -3.69 0.57 6.14
CA SER A 5 -3.69 0.79 7.59
C SER A 5 -4.67 -0.15 8.29
N ALA A 6 -5.87 -0.37 7.73
CA ALA A 6 -6.86 -1.32 8.25
C ALA A 6 -6.33 -2.76 8.20
N TRP A 7 -5.74 -3.18 7.07
CA TRP A 7 -5.10 -4.50 6.97
C TRP A 7 -4.00 -4.64 8.04
N ARG A 8 -3.08 -3.68 8.12
CA ARG A 8 -2.00 -3.69 9.10
C ARG A 8 -2.52 -3.79 10.54
N LYS A 9 -3.54 -3.00 10.90
CA LYS A 9 -4.18 -3.03 12.23
C LYS A 9 -4.86 -4.37 12.51
N ARG A 10 -5.56 -4.93 11.51
CA ARG A 10 -6.26 -6.22 11.63
C ARG A 10 -5.30 -7.38 11.91
N PHE A 11 -4.10 -7.33 11.33
CA PHE A 11 -3.03 -8.30 11.57
C PHE A 11 -2.07 -7.89 12.70
N LYS A 12 -2.33 -6.76 13.40
CA LYS A 12 -1.46 -6.18 14.44
C LYS A 12 0.01 -6.04 14.02
N LEU A 13 0.24 -5.70 12.76
CA LEU A 13 1.57 -5.56 12.18
C LEU A 13 2.12 -4.14 12.39
N THR A 14 3.43 -4.04 12.55
CA THR A 14 4.14 -2.76 12.40
C THR A 14 4.31 -2.42 10.92
N GLN A 15 4.59 -1.15 10.60
CA GLN A 15 4.87 -0.75 9.21
C GLN A 15 6.08 -1.50 8.63
N LYS A 16 7.07 -1.81 9.46
CA LYS A 16 8.24 -2.60 9.07
C LYS A 16 7.84 -4.03 8.73
N GLN A 17 7.10 -4.71 9.59
CA GLN A 17 6.63 -6.08 9.33
C GLN A 17 5.73 -6.16 8.10
N ALA A 18 4.82 -5.19 7.93
CA ALA A 18 3.99 -5.08 6.73
C ALA A 18 4.84 -4.94 5.47
N ALA A 19 5.89 -4.11 5.53
CA ALA A 19 6.82 -3.91 4.43
C ALA A 19 7.62 -5.19 4.12
N ASP A 20 8.14 -5.88 5.13
CA ASP A 20 8.84 -7.16 5.00
C ASP A 20 7.97 -8.23 4.32
N LEU A 21 6.70 -8.37 4.71
CA LEU A 21 5.76 -9.31 4.09
C LEU A 21 5.56 -9.04 2.59
N ILE A 22 5.54 -7.77 2.22
CA ILE A 22 5.42 -7.34 0.81
C ILE A 22 6.79 -7.42 0.10
N GLY A 23 7.91 -7.45 0.83
CA GLY A 23 9.26 -7.36 0.28
C GLY A 23 9.60 -5.94 -0.18
N THR A 24 9.25 -4.95 0.64
CA THR A 24 9.57 -3.53 0.44
C THR A 24 10.18 -2.95 1.71
N THR A 25 10.58 -1.68 1.68
CA THR A 25 11.10 -0.97 2.85
C THR A 25 9.96 -0.33 3.66
N GLN A 26 10.17 -0.18 4.97
CA GLN A 26 9.21 0.49 5.86
C GLN A 26 8.88 1.91 5.38
N SER A 27 9.87 2.64 4.87
CA SER A 27 9.69 3.99 4.35
C SER A 27 8.78 4.01 3.12
N CYS A 28 8.98 3.07 2.18
CA CYS A 28 8.07 2.91 1.03
C CYS A 28 6.65 2.60 1.49
N PHE A 29 6.49 1.68 2.45
CA PHE A 29 5.17 1.33 2.96
C PHE A 29 4.47 2.52 3.64
N SER A 30 5.20 3.32 4.42
CA SER A 30 4.67 4.54 5.03
C SER A 30 4.21 5.55 3.97
N LEU A 31 5.01 5.76 2.92
CA LEU A 31 4.64 6.65 1.80
C LEU A 31 3.39 6.17 1.05
N TRP A 32 3.16 4.85 1.01
CA TRP A 32 1.94 4.28 0.46
C TRP A 32 0.75 4.52 1.39
N GLU A 33 0.93 4.36 2.71
CA GLU A 33 -0.10 4.65 3.72
C GLU A 33 -0.52 6.13 3.71
N THR A 34 0.42 7.05 3.51
CA THR A 34 0.13 8.49 3.41
C THR A 34 -0.38 8.92 2.02
N GLY A 35 -0.24 8.06 1.01
CA GLY A 35 -0.60 8.39 -0.37
C GLY A 35 0.43 9.29 -1.08
N THR A 36 1.55 9.59 -0.44
CA THR A 36 2.64 10.39 -1.00
C THR A 36 3.33 9.68 -2.17
N ARG A 37 3.35 8.33 -2.16
CA ARG A 37 3.96 7.53 -3.23
C ARG A 37 3.04 6.43 -3.70
N THR A 38 3.09 6.17 -5.00
CA THR A 38 2.43 5.04 -5.63
C THR A 38 3.15 3.73 -5.41
N ILE A 39 2.36 2.66 -5.28
CA ILE A 39 2.89 1.30 -5.25
C ILE A 39 3.40 0.96 -6.67
N PRO A 40 4.67 0.52 -6.82
CA PRO A 40 5.20 0.10 -8.10
C PRO A 40 4.37 -1.03 -8.70
N LYS A 41 4.17 -1.05 -10.03
CA LYS A 41 3.42 -2.12 -10.71
C LYS A 41 3.91 -3.52 -10.37
N LYS A 42 5.24 -3.71 -10.24
CA LYS A 42 5.88 -4.96 -9.81
C LYS A 42 5.44 -5.45 -8.41
N LEU A 43 5.07 -4.52 -7.53
CA LEU A 43 4.62 -4.83 -6.17
C LEU A 43 3.09 -4.86 -6.05
N LEU A 44 2.33 -4.24 -6.96
CA LEU A 44 0.86 -4.24 -6.92
C LEU A 44 0.28 -5.65 -6.81
N THR A 45 0.76 -6.59 -7.62
CA THR A 45 0.30 -7.98 -7.58
C THR A 45 0.63 -8.64 -6.24
N LYS A 46 1.79 -8.34 -5.67
CA LYS A 46 2.23 -8.91 -4.39
C LYS A 46 1.45 -8.32 -3.22
N VAL A 47 1.29 -7.01 -3.18
CA VAL A 47 0.44 -6.31 -2.21
C VAL A 47 -0.98 -6.84 -2.30
N SER A 48 -1.53 -6.99 -3.50
CA SER A 48 -2.87 -7.52 -3.70
C SER A 48 -3.04 -8.94 -3.15
N LYS A 49 -2.07 -9.82 -3.40
CA LYS A 49 -2.08 -11.19 -2.85
C LYS A 49 -1.93 -11.24 -1.34
N VAL A 50 -1.06 -10.42 -0.75
CA VAL A 50 -0.79 -10.40 0.69
C VAL A 50 -1.93 -9.76 1.48
N THR A 51 -2.47 -8.66 0.94
CA THR A 51 -3.49 -7.87 1.64
C THR A 51 -4.92 -8.27 1.31
N GLY A 52 -5.12 -8.98 0.19
CA GLY A 52 -6.44 -9.26 -0.38
C GLY A 52 -7.08 -8.03 -1.05
N ILE A 53 -6.39 -6.88 -1.10
CA ILE A 53 -6.90 -5.65 -1.71
C ILE A 53 -6.76 -5.77 -3.22
N SER A 54 -7.81 -5.45 -3.98
CA SER A 54 -7.75 -5.48 -5.45
C SER A 54 -6.80 -4.42 -6.00
N ILE A 55 -6.08 -4.74 -7.08
CA ILE A 55 -5.15 -3.82 -7.76
C ILE A 55 -5.85 -2.51 -8.15
N ARG A 56 -7.11 -2.57 -8.58
CA ARG A 56 -7.93 -1.37 -8.88
C ARG A 56 -8.03 -0.43 -7.70
N GLN A 57 -8.22 -0.94 -6.48
CA GLN A 57 -8.28 -0.11 -5.27
C GLN A 57 -6.92 0.46 -4.89
N LEU A 58 -5.82 -0.24 -5.19
CA LEU A 58 -4.46 0.27 -5.02
C LEU A 58 -4.11 1.35 -6.07
N LEU A 59 -4.71 1.27 -7.27
CA LEU A 59 -4.52 2.21 -8.40
C LEU A 59 -5.43 3.44 -8.37
N ASN A 60 -6.66 3.34 -7.84
CA ASN A 60 -7.67 4.43 -7.86
C ASN A 60 -7.33 5.60 -6.91
N GLN A 61 -6.07 5.75 -6.54
CA GLN A 61 -5.54 6.82 -5.69
C GLN A 61 -4.49 7.66 -6.43
N VAL A 62 -4.16 7.28 -7.68
CA VAL A 62 -3.22 8.01 -8.56
C VAL A 62 -3.90 9.15 -9.30
N SER A 63 -5.23 9.07 -9.47
CA SER A 63 -6.00 10.01 -10.29
C SER A 63 -6.58 11.21 -9.53
N ASN A 64 -6.22 11.42 -8.26
CA ASN A 64 -6.49 12.69 -7.56
C ASN A 64 -5.18 13.47 -7.39
N ASN A 65 -4.53 13.78 -8.50
CA ASN A 65 -3.85 15.06 -8.60
C ASN A 65 -4.72 15.87 -9.56
N PRO A 66 -5.55 16.82 -9.09
CA PRO A 66 -6.06 17.83 -9.98
C PRO A 66 -4.82 18.62 -10.44
N SER A 67 -4.30 18.24 -11.60
CA SER A 67 -3.64 19.21 -12.44
C SER A 67 -4.76 20.02 -13.05
N GLU A 68 -5.16 21.08 -12.35
CA GLU A 68 -5.76 22.33 -12.88
C GLU A 68 -5.89 23.34 -11.74
#